data_AF-A0A933KNZ5-F1
#
_entry.id   AF-A0A933KNZ5-F1
#
_cell.length_a   1.000
_cell.length_b   1.000
_cell.length_c   1.000
_cell.angle_alpha   90.00
_cell.angle_beta   90.00
_cell.angle_gamma   90.00
#
_symmetry.space_group_name_H-M   'P 1'
#
loop_
_entity.id
_entity.type
_entity.pdbx_description
1 polymer ?
#
loop_
_entity_poly.entity_id
_entity_poly.type
_entity_poly.pdbx_seq_one_letter_code
_entity_poly.pdbx_strand_id
1 'polypeptide(L)'
;MPIEQRDGYRLWEGGPVPKGTDGITIGSLVIVRPGRSSAYLLRRELVHVRQWRRYGAAGFAVRYVASYALWRARRKGHRGARLRVPLEIEADWVARRQLATAVREELSEHIAS
;
A
#
# COMPACT_ATOMS: atom_id res chain seq x y z
N MET A 1 10.29 19.06 8.09
CA MET A 1 9.80 17.72 7.70
C MET A 1 8.77 17.89 6.60
N PRO A 2 9.12 17.63 5.33
CA PRO A 2 8.25 17.98 4.23
C PRO A 2 7.15 16.93 4.04
N ILE A 3 5.90 17.36 4.10
CA ILE A 3 4.80 16.64 3.48
C ILE A 3 4.87 17.01 2.00
N GLU A 4 5.22 16.04 1.17
CA GLU A 4 5.31 16.22 -0.28
C GLU A 4 3.91 16.03 -0.88
N GLN A 5 3.38 17.06 -1.55
CA GLN A 5 2.16 16.94 -2.34
C GLN A 5 2.50 16.31 -3.68
N ARG A 6 1.87 15.17 -3.98
CA ARG A 6 1.94 14.51 -5.29
C ARG A 6 0.57 14.44 -5.91
N ASP A 7 0.53 14.22 -7.22
CA ASP A 7 -0.74 14.12 -7.93
C ASP A 7 -1.58 12.95 -7.37
N GLY A 8 -2.71 13.29 -6.76
CA GLY A 8 -3.64 12.32 -6.15
C GLY A 8 -3.35 11.87 -4.72
N TYR A 9 -2.22 12.22 -4.08
CA TYR A 9 -1.93 11.85 -2.69
C TYR A 9 -0.84 12.71 -2.01
N ARG A 10 -0.87 12.77 -0.68
CA ARG A 10 0.18 13.41 0.14
C ARG A 10 1.15 12.35 0.64
N LEU A 11 2.44 12.54 0.44
CA LEU A 11 3.49 11.69 1.00
C LEU A 11 4.10 12.38 2.22
N TRP A 12 4.11 11.69 3.36
CA TRP A 12 4.78 12.15 4.57
C TRP A 12 5.87 11.16 4.95
N GLU A 13 7.12 11.51 4.62
CA GLU A 13 8.29 10.76 5.09
C GLU A 13 8.70 11.21 6.49
N GLY A 14 8.88 10.25 7.41
CA GLY A 14 9.24 10.54 8.80
C GLY A 14 8.07 10.73 9.76
N GLY A 15 6.84 10.53 9.30
CA GLY A 15 5.66 10.50 10.17
C GLY A 15 5.57 9.22 11.03
N PRO A 16 4.65 9.19 12.00
CA PRO A 16 4.47 8.04 12.89
C PRO A 16 3.92 6.83 12.13
N VAL A 17 4.78 5.83 11.89
CA VAL A 17 4.40 4.54 11.30
C VAL A 17 4.35 3.47 12.41
N PRO A 18 3.27 2.66 12.50
CA PRO A 18 3.18 1.57 13.46
C PRO A 18 4.38 0.61 13.42
N LYS A 19 4.73 0.02 14.57
CA LYS A 19 5.80 -0.98 14.63
C LYS A 19 5.38 -2.22 13.82
N GLY A 20 6.25 -2.65 12.91
CA GLY A 20 6.02 -3.82 12.03
C GLY A 20 5.49 -3.49 10.63
N THR A 21 5.39 -2.21 10.27
CA THR A 21 5.11 -1.74 8.91
C THR A 21 6.10 -0.64 8.50
N ASP A 22 6.39 -0.55 7.20
CA ASP A 22 7.27 0.48 6.63
C ASP A 22 6.50 1.69 6.10
N GLY A 23 5.18 1.55 5.90
CA GLY A 23 4.27 2.62 5.52
C GLY A 23 2.84 2.35 5.99
N ILE A 24 2.01 3.39 5.92
CA ILE A 24 0.56 3.33 6.18
C ILE A 24 -0.18 4.36 5.33
N THR A 25 -1.35 3.99 4.84
CA THR A 25 -2.28 4.88 4.15
C THR A 25 -3.46 5.25 5.02
N ILE A 26 -3.75 6.55 5.11
CA ILE A 26 -4.93 7.11 5.76
C ILE A 26 -5.61 8.07 4.78
N GLY A 27 -6.66 7.62 4.11
CA GLY A 27 -7.32 8.40 3.08
C GLY A 27 -6.41 8.67 1.88
N SER A 28 -6.10 9.94 1.63
CA SER A 28 -5.14 10.40 0.61
C SER A 28 -3.74 10.65 1.16
N LEU A 29 -3.49 10.36 2.44
CA LEU A 29 -2.19 10.54 3.07
C LEU A 29 -1.46 9.19 3.14
N VAL A 30 -0.26 9.15 2.57
CA VAL A 30 0.67 8.02 2.63
C VAL A 30 1.81 8.43 3.56
N ILE A 31 1.96 7.73 4.69
CA ILE A 31 3.01 7.98 5.67
C ILE A 31 4.04 6.86 5.54
N VAL A 32 5.31 7.21 5.41
CA VAL A 32 6.41 6.25 5.21
C VAL A 32 7.53 6.51 6.21
N ARG A 33 8.16 5.43 6.67
CA ARG A 33 9.34 5.52 7.55
C ARG A 33 10.53 6.13 6.79
N PRO A 34 11.36 6.96 7.42
CA PRO A 34 12.55 7.54 6.77
C PRO A 34 13.42 6.46 6.12
N GLY A 35 13.84 6.70 4.87
CA GLY A 35 14.71 5.79 4.12
C GLY A 35 14.08 4.46 3.71
N ARG A 36 12.76 4.29 3.86
CA ARG A 36 12.03 3.07 3.46
C ARG A 36 11.04 3.30 2.31
N SER A 37 11.06 4.47 1.67
CA SER A 37 10.22 4.85 0.52
C SER A 37 10.63 4.17 -0.78
N SER A 38 10.61 2.83 -0.80
CA SER A 38 10.85 2.06 -2.01
C SER A 38 9.73 2.25 -3.04
N ALA A 39 10.09 2.11 -4.32
CA ALA A 39 9.17 2.17 -5.45
C ALA A 39 8.01 1.15 -5.35
N TYR A 40 8.27 -0.01 -4.74
CA TYR A 40 7.25 -1.02 -4.43
C TYR A 40 6.31 -0.56 -3.30
N LEU A 41 6.86 -0.03 -2.19
CA LEU A 41 6.07 0.42 -1.05
C LEU A 41 5.10 1.52 -1.47
N LEU A 42 5.58 2.53 -2.20
CA LEU A 42 4.73 3.63 -2.67
C LEU A 42 3.59 3.12 -3.56
N ARG A 43 3.88 2.24 -4.53
CA ARG A 43 2.83 1.64 -5.40
C ARG A 43 1.79 0.87 -4.59
N ARG A 44 2.21 0.15 -3.53
CA ARG A 44 1.31 -0.59 -2.65
C ARG A 44 0.39 0.34 -1.85
N GLU A 45 0.95 1.38 -1.24
CA GLU A 45 0.17 2.38 -0.50
C GLU A 45 -0.82 3.13 -1.42
N LEU A 46 -0.44 3.41 -2.67
CA LEU A 46 -1.36 4.00 -3.65
C LEU A 46 -2.57 3.12 -3.98
N VAL A 47 -2.43 1.79 -3.89
CA VAL A 47 -3.58 0.89 -4.03
C VAL A 47 -4.56 1.11 -2.88
N HIS A 48 -4.06 1.28 -1.65
CA HIS A 48 -4.91 1.61 -0.51
C HIS A 48 -5.59 2.97 -0.66
N VAL A 49 -4.92 3.99 -1.23
CA VAL A 49 -5.56 5.27 -1.56
C VAL A 49 -6.72 5.07 -2.54
N ARG A 50 -6.54 4.26 -3.60
CA ARG A 50 -7.60 3.95 -4.55
C ARG A 50 -8.74 3.15 -3.90
N GLN A 51 -8.43 2.16 -3.09
CA GLN A 51 -9.42 1.37 -2.35
C GLN A 51 -10.22 2.26 -1.38
N TRP A 52 -9.56 3.21 -0.71
CA TRP A 52 -10.20 4.17 0.17
C TRP A 52 -11.15 5.08 -0.58
N ARG A 53 -10.74 5.62 -1.75
CA ARG A 53 -11.60 6.42 -2.61
C ARG A 53 -12.80 5.61 -3.13
N ARG A 54 -12.59 4.32 -3.46
CA ARG A 54 -13.63 3.42 -3.98
C ARG A 54 -14.68 3.04 -2.94
N TYR A 55 -14.27 2.72 -1.72
CA TYR A 55 -15.15 2.16 -0.69
C TYR A 55 -15.52 3.17 0.42
N GLY A 56 -14.88 4.34 0.45
CA GLY A 56 -14.92 5.26 1.58
C GLY A 56 -14.22 4.69 2.82
N ALA A 57 -14.06 5.53 3.85
CA ALA A 57 -13.38 5.16 5.09
C ALA A 57 -14.05 3.96 5.79
N ALA A 58 -15.38 4.02 5.96
CA ALA A 58 -16.14 2.96 6.62
C ALA A 58 -16.12 1.66 5.81
N GLY A 59 -16.35 1.73 4.49
CA GLY A 59 -16.36 0.55 3.64
C GLY A 59 -14.99 -0.12 3.53
N PHE A 60 -13.90 0.64 3.54
CA PHE A 60 -12.54 0.10 3.62
C PHE A 60 -12.31 -0.60 4.97
N ALA A 61 -12.59 0.10 6.08
CA ALA A 61 -12.37 -0.41 7.42
C ALA A 61 -13.15 -1.70 7.69
N VAL A 62 -14.45 -1.75 7.33
CA VAL A 62 -15.28 -2.96 7.50
C VAL A 62 -14.70 -4.13 6.73
N ARG A 63 -14.31 -3.95 5.45
CA ARG A 63 -13.73 -5.04 4.64
C ARG A 63 -12.41 -5.53 5.20
N TYR A 64 -11.55 -4.62 5.66
CA TYR A 64 -10.27 -4.97 6.26
C TYR A 64 -10.47 -5.75 7.57
N VAL A 65 -11.23 -5.17 8.51
CA VAL A 65 -11.42 -5.72 9.85
C VAL A 65 -12.21 -7.02 9.80
N ALA A 66 -13.27 -7.12 9.00
CA ALA A 66 -14.05 -8.36 8.88
C ALA A 66 -13.20 -9.51 8.36
N SER A 67 -12.39 -9.29 7.32
CA SER A 67 -11.50 -10.32 6.78
C SER A 67 -10.39 -10.68 7.79
N TYR A 68 -9.78 -9.68 8.42
CA TYR A 68 -8.78 -9.91 9.44
C TYR A 68 -9.35 -10.72 10.62
N ALA A 69 -10.53 -10.34 11.14
CA ALA A 69 -11.22 -11.02 12.22
C ALA A 69 -11.58 -12.46 11.85
N LEU A 70 -12.06 -12.70 10.62
CA LEU A 70 -12.32 -14.04 10.09
C LEU A 70 -11.07 -14.92 10.16
N TRP A 71 -9.90 -14.39 9.76
CA TRP A 71 -8.65 -15.17 9.80
C TRP A 71 -8.09 -15.33 11.21
N ARG A 72 -8.31 -14.37 12.10
CA ARG A 72 -8.00 -14.51 13.53
C ARG A 72 -8.88 -15.58 14.18
N ALA A 73 -10.17 -15.64 13.87
CA ALA A 73 -11.10 -16.68 14.31
C ALA A 73 -10.68 -18.07 13.79
N ARG A 74 -10.10 -18.14 12.58
CA ARG A 74 -9.45 -19.34 12.02
C ARG A 74 -8.05 -19.62 12.59
N ARG A 75 -7.75 -19.08 13.77
CA ARG A 75 -6.50 -19.27 14.54
C ARG A 75 -5.21 -18.90 13.79
N LYS A 76 -5.29 -18.08 12.74
CA LYS A 76 -4.07 -17.56 12.09
C LYS A 76 -3.49 -16.44 12.94
N GLY A 77 -2.20 -16.49 13.25
CA GLY A 77 -1.48 -15.40 13.92
C GLY A 77 -1.59 -14.07 13.16
N HIS A 78 -1.25 -12.95 13.79
CA HIS A 78 -1.38 -11.60 13.23
C HIS A 78 -0.87 -11.47 11.78
N ARG A 79 0.36 -11.94 11.53
CA ARG A 79 0.98 -11.93 10.19
C ARG A 79 0.17 -12.77 9.20
N GLY A 80 -0.23 -13.97 9.61
CA GLY A 80 -1.00 -14.90 8.76
C GLY A 80 -2.39 -14.39 8.43
N ALA A 81 -3.04 -13.67 9.33
CA ALA A 81 -4.32 -13.01 9.10
C ALA A 81 -4.18 -11.83 8.14
N ARG A 82 -3.20 -10.95 8.37
CA ARG A 82 -2.94 -9.77 7.52
C ARG A 82 -2.65 -10.15 6.07
N LEU A 83 -1.76 -11.12 5.85
CA LEU A 83 -1.40 -11.61 4.51
C LEU A 83 -2.56 -12.23 3.73
N ARG A 84 -3.69 -12.51 4.39
CA ARG A 84 -4.88 -13.10 3.77
C ARG A 84 -6.03 -12.11 3.61
N VAL A 85 -5.84 -10.85 4.02
CA VAL A 85 -6.82 -9.79 3.79
C VAL A 85 -6.84 -9.47 2.29
N PRO A 86 -7.98 -9.56 1.60
CA PRO A 86 -8.06 -9.29 0.16
C PRO A 86 -7.50 -7.93 -0.26
N LEU A 87 -7.70 -6.90 0.57
CA LEU A 87 -7.18 -5.55 0.32
C LEU A 87 -5.64 -5.51 0.30
N GLU A 88 -4.98 -6.28 1.18
CA GLU A 88 -3.51 -6.41 1.22
C GLU A 88 -2.98 -7.23 0.05
N ILE A 89 -3.70 -8.30 -0.33
CA ILE A 89 -3.36 -9.14 -1.48
C ILE A 89 -3.43 -8.34 -2.78
N GLU A 90 -4.52 -7.60 -2.99
CA GLU A 90 -4.68 -6.72 -4.16
C GLU A 90 -3.56 -5.69 -4.21
N ALA A 91 -3.24 -5.06 -3.08
CA ALA A 91 -2.18 -4.06 -2.99
C ALA A 91 -0.81 -4.64 -3.36
N ASP A 92 -0.45 -5.81 -2.84
CA ASP A 92 0.80 -6.49 -3.18
C ASP A 92 0.86 -6.88 -4.66
N TRP A 93 -0.19 -7.51 -5.18
CA TRP A 93 -0.24 -7.97 -6.57
C TRP A 93 -0.14 -6.80 -7.56
N VAL A 94 -0.95 -5.75 -7.36
CA VAL A 94 -0.93 -4.58 -8.24
C VAL A 94 0.41 -3.86 -8.16
N ALA A 95 1.00 -3.70 -6.97
CA ALA A 95 2.29 -3.04 -6.81
C ALA A 95 3.41 -3.78 -7.56
N ARG A 96 3.46 -5.11 -7.44
CA ARG A 96 4.42 -5.96 -8.17
C ARG A 96 4.22 -5.85 -9.68
N ARG A 97 2.96 -5.92 -10.14
CA ARG A 97 2.64 -5.83 -11.58
C ARG A 97 3.03 -4.48 -12.18
N GLN A 98 2.76 -3.40 -11.48
CA GLN A 98 3.15 -2.05 -11.89
C GLN A 98 4.67 -1.88 -11.94
N LEU A 99 5.39 -2.44 -10.95
CA LEU A 99 6.86 -2.40 -10.95
C LEU A 99 7.44 -3.18 -12.14
N ALA A 100 6.96 -4.39 -12.38
CA ALA A 100 7.41 -5.22 -13.50
C ALA A 100 7.10 -4.59 -14.87
N THR A 101 6.00 -3.84 -14.98
CA THR A 101 5.64 -3.12 -16.21
C THR A 101 6.55 -1.92 -16.45
N ALA A 102 6.81 -1.10 -15.43
CA ALA A 102 7.70 0.05 -15.54
C ALA A 102 9.13 -0.36 -15.97
N VAL A 103 9.68 -1.43 -15.37
CA VAL A 103 11.01 -1.94 -15.76
C VAL A 103 11.04 -2.38 -17.23
N ARG A 104 9.96 -2.98 -17.73
CA ARG A 104 9.88 -3.41 -19.14
C ARG A 104 9.86 -2.21 -20.09
N GLU A 105 9.16 -1.14 -19.73
CA GLU A 105 9.10 0.10 -20.51
C GLU A 105 10.48 0.76 -20.58
N GLU A 106 11.15 0.94 -19.44
CA GLU A 106 12.51 1.51 -19.37
C GLU A 106 13.52 0.71 -20.22
N LEU A 107 13.48 -0.63 -20.17
CA LEU A 107 14.34 -1.48 -20.99
C LEU A 107 14.04 -1.34 -22.49
N SER A 108 12.76 -1.18 -22.85
CA SER A 108 12.35 -1.03 -24.25
C SER A 108 12.80 0.32 -24.82
N GLU A 109 12.69 1.38 -24.03
CA GLU A 109 13.20 2.72 -24.38
C GLU A 109 14.72 2.73 -24.52
N HIS A 110 15.44 2.05 -23.63
CA HIS A 110 16.89 1.96 -23.69
C HIS A 110 17.40 1.19 -24.92
N ILE A 111 16.67 0.15 -25.37
CA ILE A 111 17.02 -0.60 -26.59
C ILE A 111 16.69 0.19 -27.88
N ALA A 112 15.71 1.09 -27.81
CA ALA A 112 15.26 1.90 -28.95
C ALA A 112 16.07 3.19 -29.16
N SER A 113 16.94 3.55 -28.21
CA SER A 113 17.88 4.70 -28.27
C SER A 113 19.24 4.32 -28.83
#